data_AF-A0A7W0VQ05-F1
#
_entry.id   AF-A0A7W0VQ05-F1
#
_cell.length_a   1.000
_cell.length_b   1.000
_cell.length_c   1.000
_cell.angle_alpha   90.00
_cell.angle_beta   90.00
_cell.angle_gamma   90.00
#
_symmetry.space_group_name_H-M   'P 1'
#
loop_
_entity.id
_entity.type
_entity.pdbx_description
1 polymer ?
#
loop_
_entity_poly.entity_id
_entity_poly.type
_entity_poly.pdbx_seq_one_letter_code
_entity_poly.pdbx_strand_id
1 'polypeptide(L)'
;MRGSPGLILMLSACGFSSPAAVSDPGGGGDDGGPGPAPDASVDAPEPEAEVNLPLYAASNQMIYKLDVDQQTSMLVGPVRRSGGTSVNVDGLALYGHTLIGLSDGGVELISIDKDDGSILTEKPLTPAGAWSGLTVIPAGELEPTPVVLSGLANDGKLYRIDATTGAVTAVGPFTNSYRFFSDLAWVKGEGLFATLTGGTCADVCFAKLDPTTGAATVFRSNLGTNLYGLSGYRGKLWAFNHAGPVLTVNLTTGLMAMAFDPQVPWTEAAQ
;
A
#
# COMPACT_ATOMS: atom_id res chain seq x y z
N MET A 1 38.77 -24.64 -24.25
CA MET A 1 39.02 -24.13 -22.89
C MET A 1 39.33 -22.65 -23.00
N ARG A 2 38.36 -21.77 -22.72
CA ARG A 2 38.52 -20.31 -22.75
C ARG A 2 38.14 -19.79 -21.36
N GLY A 3 39.09 -19.16 -20.69
CA GLY A 3 38.95 -18.62 -19.34
C GLY A 3 38.12 -17.35 -19.33
N SER A 4 37.26 -17.23 -18.31
CA SER A 4 36.57 -15.99 -17.96
C SER A 4 37.44 -15.20 -16.97
N PRO A 5 37.58 -13.87 -17.12
CA PRO A 5 38.16 -13.05 -16.07
C PRO A 5 37.12 -12.82 -14.97
N GLY A 6 37.53 -13.08 -13.73
CA GLY A 6 36.74 -12.79 -12.54
C GLY A 6 36.65 -11.29 -12.29
N LEU A 7 35.42 -10.80 -12.12
CA LEU A 7 35.13 -9.46 -11.63
C LEU A 7 35.20 -9.48 -10.10
N ILE A 8 36.20 -8.81 -9.53
CA ILE A 8 36.34 -8.60 -8.09
C ILE A 8 35.52 -7.36 -7.72
N LEU A 9 34.45 -7.54 -6.96
CA LEU A 9 33.69 -6.46 -6.35
C LEU A 9 34.40 -6.07 -5.03
N MET A 10 35.00 -4.88 -4.98
CA MET A 10 35.47 -4.29 -3.73
C MET A 10 34.31 -3.61 -3.00
N LEU A 11 33.94 -4.13 -1.85
CA LEU A 11 33.06 -3.46 -0.89
C LEU A 11 33.88 -2.46 -0.07
N SER A 12 33.58 -1.18 -0.22
CA SER A 12 34.13 -0.12 0.62
C SER A 12 33.32 -0.03 1.91
N ALA A 13 33.93 -0.43 3.03
CA ALA A 13 33.35 -0.30 4.36
C ALA A 13 33.57 1.14 4.87
N CYS A 14 32.50 1.90 5.07
CA CYS A 14 32.56 3.15 5.83
C CYS A 14 32.56 2.79 7.32
N GLY A 15 33.73 2.93 7.96
CA GLY A 15 33.89 2.80 9.40
C GLY A 15 33.26 3.98 10.12
N PHE A 16 32.34 3.69 11.04
CA PHE A 16 31.91 4.64 12.06
C PHE A 16 33.03 4.75 13.11
N SER A 17 33.71 5.89 13.16
CA SER A 17 34.64 6.24 14.23
C SER A 17 33.83 6.76 15.43
N SER A 18 33.94 6.07 16.57
CA SER A 18 33.45 6.56 17.86
C SER A 18 34.18 7.84 18.24
N PRO A 19 33.48 8.89 18.74
CA PRO A 19 34.17 10.05 19.30
C PRO A 19 34.88 9.66 20.60
N ALA A 20 36.14 10.06 20.69
CA ALA A 20 37.00 9.89 21.84
C ALA A 20 36.45 10.65 23.06
N ALA A 21 36.52 10.02 24.22
CA ALA A 21 36.28 10.66 25.51
C ALA A 21 37.33 11.77 25.73
N VAL A 22 36.86 13.02 25.83
CA VAL A 22 37.67 14.14 26.28
C VAL A 22 37.70 14.10 27.81
N SER A 23 38.85 13.75 28.38
CA SER A 23 39.16 13.93 29.79
C SER A 23 39.63 15.36 30.03
N ASP A 24 38.88 16.14 30.78
CA ASP A 24 39.25 17.51 31.18
C ASP A 24 39.63 17.53 32.68
N PRO A 25 40.84 18.01 33.05
CA PRO A 25 41.24 18.19 34.44
C PRO A 25 41.31 19.68 34.82
N GLY A 26 40.57 20.06 35.86
CA GLY A 26 40.73 21.33 36.58
C GLY A 26 39.37 21.98 36.84
N GLY A 27 38.97 22.33 38.06
CA GLY A 27 39.75 22.81 39.20
C GLY A 27 39.52 24.31 39.35
N GLY A 28 38.57 24.71 40.20
CA GLY A 28 38.31 26.12 40.53
C GLY A 28 36.90 26.31 41.09
N GLY A 29 36.79 26.59 42.38
CA GLY A 29 35.52 26.74 43.08
C GLY A 29 34.81 28.07 42.82
N ASP A 30 33.51 28.08 43.09
CA ASP A 30 32.81 29.28 43.51
C ASP A 30 31.51 28.90 44.26
N ASP A 31 31.36 29.47 45.45
CA ASP A 31 30.27 29.26 46.41
C ASP A 31 29.02 30.07 46.01
N GLY A 32 28.37 29.67 44.90
CA GLY A 32 27.10 30.25 44.45
C GLY A 32 25.92 29.37 44.86
N GLY A 33 25.01 29.92 45.68
CA GLY A 33 23.88 29.21 46.31
C GLY A 33 22.90 28.48 45.36
N PRO A 34 21.96 27.69 45.92
CA PRO A 34 21.05 26.86 45.15
C PRO A 34 20.12 27.72 44.29
N GLY A 35 20.50 27.88 43.02
CA GLY A 35 19.63 28.43 42.00
C GLY A 35 18.43 27.49 41.77
N PRO A 36 17.25 28.04 41.43
CA PRO A 36 16.10 27.22 41.09
C PRO A 36 16.47 26.23 39.99
N ALA A 37 16.07 24.98 40.16
CA ALA A 37 16.32 23.92 39.19
C ALA A 37 15.86 24.40 37.79
N PRO A 38 16.68 24.24 36.74
CA PRO A 38 16.26 24.57 35.39
C PRO A 38 15.02 23.74 35.07
N ASP A 39 13.94 24.43 34.70
CA ASP A 39 12.69 23.82 34.28
C ASP A 39 12.94 23.08 32.96
N ALA A 40 13.36 21.82 33.08
CA ALA A 40 13.68 20.93 31.97
C ALA A 40 12.40 20.30 31.43
N SER A 41 11.35 21.09 31.21
CA SER A 41 10.24 20.67 30.37
C SER A 41 10.75 20.61 28.93
N VAL A 42 11.36 19.48 28.58
CA VAL A 42 11.58 19.12 27.17
C VAL A 42 10.19 19.01 26.60
N ASP A 43 9.78 20.01 25.80
CA ASP A 43 8.51 19.98 25.09
C ASP A 43 8.43 18.65 24.34
N ALA A 44 7.47 17.81 24.74
CA ALA A 44 7.20 16.58 24.03
C ALA A 44 6.90 16.98 22.58
N PRO A 45 7.54 16.32 21.58
CA PRO A 45 7.29 16.65 20.19
C PRO A 45 5.79 16.58 19.95
N GLU A 46 5.22 17.68 19.49
CA GLU A 46 3.81 17.78 19.15
C GLU A 46 3.53 16.68 18.11
N PRO A 47 2.51 15.84 18.31
CA PRO A 47 2.23 14.76 17.38
C PRO A 47 2.00 15.36 15.99
N GLU A 48 2.81 14.92 15.02
CA GLU A 48 2.68 15.39 13.64
C GLU A 48 1.22 15.25 13.21
N ALA A 49 0.62 16.36 12.77
CA ALA A 49 -0.77 16.37 12.34
C ALA A 49 -0.98 15.28 11.29
N GLU A 50 -1.94 14.39 11.54
CA GLU A 50 -2.24 13.29 10.62
C GLU A 50 -2.54 13.86 9.24
N VAL A 51 -1.69 13.55 8.26
CA VAL A 51 -1.89 13.97 6.88
C VAL A 51 -3.15 13.28 6.38
N ASN A 52 -4.23 14.04 6.28
CA ASN A 52 -5.50 13.57 5.76
C ASN A 52 -5.41 13.44 4.23
N LEU A 53 -4.76 12.35 3.78
CA LEU A 53 -4.74 12.00 2.37
C LEU A 53 -6.18 11.71 1.91
N PRO A 54 -6.55 12.03 0.67
CA PRO A 54 -7.85 11.69 0.11
C PRO A 54 -7.94 10.20 -0.27
N LEU A 55 -9.16 9.67 -0.27
CA LEU A 55 -9.48 8.33 -0.77
C LEU A 55 -9.80 8.40 -2.27
N TYR A 56 -9.25 7.49 -3.05
CA TYR A 56 -9.53 7.38 -4.48
C TYR A 56 -10.14 6.01 -4.81
N ALA A 57 -10.92 5.96 -5.88
CA ALA A 57 -11.43 4.72 -6.44
C ALA A 57 -11.49 4.79 -7.96
N ALA A 58 -11.44 3.63 -8.61
CA ALA A 58 -11.60 3.49 -10.05
C ALA A 58 -12.89 2.75 -10.40
N SER A 59 -13.50 3.18 -11.50
CA SER A 59 -14.55 2.45 -12.22
C SER A 59 -14.05 2.25 -13.64
N ASN A 60 -13.45 1.09 -13.91
CA ASN A 60 -12.69 0.83 -15.13
C ASN A 60 -11.59 1.89 -15.31
N GLN A 61 -11.61 2.62 -16.42
CA GLN A 61 -10.69 3.71 -16.72
C GLN A 61 -10.95 5.02 -15.98
N MET A 62 -12.04 5.19 -15.23
CA MET A 62 -12.42 6.49 -14.61
C MET A 62 -11.96 6.57 -13.15
N ILE A 63 -11.24 7.63 -12.77
CA ILE A 63 -10.82 7.90 -11.39
C ILE A 63 -11.80 8.84 -10.69
N TYR A 64 -12.13 8.51 -9.45
CA TYR A 64 -12.96 9.30 -8.56
C TYR A 64 -12.20 9.61 -7.28
N LYS A 65 -12.35 10.83 -6.79
CA LYS A 65 -11.97 11.23 -5.44
C LYS A 65 -13.18 11.08 -4.53
N LEU A 66 -13.01 10.45 -3.39
CA LEU A 66 -14.08 10.17 -2.44
C LEU A 66 -13.90 11.01 -1.18
N ASP A 67 -15.00 11.62 -0.74
CA ASP A 67 -15.13 12.22 0.58
C ASP A 67 -16.09 11.36 1.40
N VAL A 68 -15.52 10.52 2.27
CA VAL A 68 -16.31 9.58 3.07
C VAL A 68 -17.06 10.25 4.22
N ASP A 69 -16.64 11.46 4.63
CA ASP A 69 -17.29 12.22 5.69
C ASP A 69 -18.52 12.94 5.12
N GLN A 70 -18.38 13.52 3.93
CA GLN A 70 -19.47 14.16 3.19
C GLN A 70 -20.31 13.17 2.38
N GLN A 71 -19.89 11.90 2.29
CA GLN A 71 -20.54 10.86 1.51
C GLN A 71 -20.69 11.24 0.02
N THR A 72 -19.66 11.85 -0.55
CA THR A 72 -19.65 12.28 -1.95
C THR A 72 -18.53 11.64 -2.75
N SER A 73 -18.74 11.57 -4.07
CA SER A 73 -17.72 11.19 -5.05
C SER A 73 -17.60 12.28 -6.10
N MET A 74 -16.37 12.69 -6.41
CA MET A 74 -16.06 13.65 -7.47
C MET A 74 -15.27 12.95 -8.57
N LEU A 75 -15.76 13.03 -9.80
CA LEU A 75 -15.02 12.53 -10.95
C LEU A 75 -13.76 13.38 -11.17
N VAL A 76 -12.60 12.74 -11.19
CA VAL A 76 -11.32 13.36 -11.58
C VAL A 76 -11.23 13.37 -13.10
N GLY A 77 -11.40 12.21 -13.71
CA GLY A 77 -11.25 11.99 -15.14
C GLY A 77 -10.79 10.57 -15.43
N PRO A 78 -10.70 10.15 -16.70
CA PRO A 78 -10.14 8.86 -17.02
C PRO A 78 -8.62 8.84 -16.99
N VAL A 79 -8.08 7.66 -16.71
CA VAL A 79 -6.68 7.32 -16.85
C VAL A 79 -6.31 7.32 -18.32
N ARG A 80 -5.34 8.16 -18.72
CA ARG A 80 -4.99 8.34 -20.14
C ARG A 80 -3.49 8.39 -20.38
N ARG A 81 -3.07 7.73 -21.47
CA ARG A 81 -1.73 7.90 -22.04
C ARG A 81 -1.57 9.27 -22.69
N SER A 82 -0.31 9.65 -22.93
CA SER A 82 0.00 10.74 -23.86
C SER A 82 -0.63 10.43 -25.23
N GLY A 83 -1.41 11.37 -25.76
CA GLY A 83 -2.24 11.17 -26.97
C GLY A 83 -3.72 10.86 -26.70
N GLY A 84 -4.13 10.69 -25.43
CA GLY A 84 -5.52 10.66 -25.01
C GLY A 84 -6.19 9.28 -24.95
N THR A 85 -5.48 8.21 -25.33
CA THR A 85 -5.98 6.83 -25.19
C THR A 85 -6.25 6.50 -23.74
N SER A 86 -7.48 6.11 -23.43
CA SER A 86 -7.87 5.71 -22.06
C SER A 86 -7.37 4.29 -21.74
N VAL A 87 -7.10 4.03 -20.47
CA VAL A 87 -6.52 2.77 -19.98
C VAL A 87 -7.36 2.29 -18.79
N ASN A 88 -7.77 1.03 -18.80
CA ASN A 88 -8.40 0.42 -17.62
C ASN A 88 -7.38 0.25 -16.50
N VAL A 89 -7.87 0.22 -15.27
CA VAL A 89 -7.05 -0.01 -14.08
C VAL A 89 -7.53 -1.27 -13.39
N ASP A 90 -6.63 -2.24 -13.22
CA ASP A 90 -6.87 -3.54 -12.54
C ASP A 90 -6.23 -3.62 -11.15
N GLY A 91 -5.75 -2.49 -10.65
CA GLY A 91 -5.22 -2.30 -9.30
C GLY A 91 -4.83 -0.85 -9.11
N LEU A 92 -5.16 -0.23 -7.98
CA LEU A 92 -4.89 1.18 -7.71
C LEU A 92 -4.33 1.35 -6.29
N ALA A 93 -3.33 2.19 -6.10
CA ALA A 93 -2.86 2.58 -4.78
C ALA A 93 -2.37 4.04 -4.79
N LEU A 94 -2.31 4.71 -3.64
CA LEU A 94 -1.75 6.05 -3.54
C LEU A 94 -0.36 5.97 -2.91
N TYR A 95 0.61 6.64 -3.52
CA TYR A 95 1.96 6.77 -3.00
C TYR A 95 2.34 8.25 -2.92
N GLY A 96 2.31 8.80 -1.72
CA GLY A 96 2.52 10.23 -1.49
C GLY A 96 1.42 11.05 -2.17
N HIS A 97 1.77 11.76 -3.26
CA HIS A 97 0.83 12.56 -4.05
C HIS A 97 0.53 11.98 -5.44
N THR A 98 0.99 10.75 -5.72
CA THR A 98 0.86 10.11 -7.02
C THR A 98 0.06 8.83 -6.88
N LEU A 99 -0.93 8.64 -7.74
CA LEU A 99 -1.59 7.35 -7.85
C LEU A 99 -0.66 6.40 -8.61
N ILE A 100 -0.54 5.17 -8.15
CA ILE A 100 0.04 4.09 -8.92
C ILE A 100 -1.06 3.10 -9.28
N GLY A 101 -0.96 2.49 -10.45
CA GLY A 101 -1.95 1.51 -10.88
C GLY A 101 -1.37 0.42 -11.76
N LEU A 102 -2.18 -0.61 -11.99
CA LEU A 102 -1.93 -1.67 -12.96
C LEU A 102 -2.78 -1.41 -14.19
N SER A 103 -2.17 -1.34 -15.37
CA SER A 103 -2.89 -1.12 -16.63
C SER A 103 -3.72 -2.35 -17.05
N ASP A 104 -4.62 -2.18 -18.02
CA ASP A 104 -5.50 -3.22 -18.59
C ASP A 104 -4.82 -4.59 -18.79
N GLY A 105 -5.37 -5.62 -18.15
CA GLY A 105 -4.82 -6.97 -18.10
C GLY A 105 -3.62 -7.13 -17.16
N GLY A 106 -3.33 -6.15 -16.32
CA GLY A 106 -2.21 -6.13 -15.39
C GLY A 106 -0.84 -6.03 -16.04
N VAL A 107 -0.69 -5.52 -17.26
CA VAL A 107 0.58 -5.69 -18.03
C VAL A 107 1.67 -4.67 -17.68
N GLU A 108 1.30 -3.50 -17.16
CA GLU A 108 2.24 -2.43 -16.79
C GLU A 108 1.91 -1.86 -15.42
N LEU A 109 2.94 -1.47 -14.67
CA LEU A 109 2.81 -0.54 -13.57
C LEU A 109 2.84 0.89 -14.13
N ILE A 110 1.81 1.66 -13.84
CA ILE A 110 1.65 3.03 -14.29
C ILE A 110 1.63 3.98 -13.08
N SER A 111 2.22 5.17 -13.23
CA SER A 111 2.00 6.28 -12.31
C SER A 111 1.03 7.27 -12.96
N ILE A 112 0.10 7.78 -12.17
CA ILE A 112 -1.06 8.56 -12.61
C ILE A 112 -1.10 9.85 -11.81
N ASP A 113 -1.23 10.98 -12.49
CA ASP A 113 -1.54 12.25 -11.86
C ASP A 113 -2.96 12.19 -11.27
N LYS A 114 -3.05 12.37 -9.95
CA LYS A 114 -4.30 12.25 -9.20
C LYS A 114 -5.30 13.38 -9.46
N ASP A 115 -4.85 14.46 -10.10
CA ASP A 115 -5.65 15.67 -10.32
C ASP A 115 -6.32 15.68 -11.71
N ASP A 116 -5.78 14.95 -12.70
CA ASP A 116 -6.39 14.87 -14.04
C ASP A 116 -6.44 13.47 -14.69
N GLY A 117 -5.81 12.45 -14.08
CA GLY A 117 -5.76 11.09 -14.59
C GLY A 117 -4.70 10.84 -15.68
N SER A 118 -3.80 11.79 -15.95
CA SER A 118 -2.74 11.57 -16.93
C SER A 118 -1.70 10.55 -16.43
N ILE A 119 -1.30 9.62 -17.31
CA ILE A 119 -0.21 8.70 -17.02
C ILE A 119 1.12 9.44 -17.13
N LEU A 120 1.90 9.42 -16.05
CA LEU A 120 3.20 10.08 -15.93
C LEU A 120 4.35 9.14 -16.31
N THR A 121 4.29 7.87 -15.92
CA THR A 121 5.28 6.85 -16.27
C THR A 121 4.64 5.48 -16.46
N GLU A 122 5.25 4.65 -17.32
CA GLU A 122 4.83 3.26 -17.55
C GLU A 122 6.05 2.33 -17.41
N LYS A 123 5.86 1.19 -16.75
CA LYS A 123 6.87 0.14 -16.58
C LYS A 123 6.24 -1.21 -16.90
N PRO A 124 6.74 -1.95 -17.92
CA PRO A 124 6.23 -3.29 -18.19
C PRO A 124 6.53 -4.23 -17.02
N LEU A 125 5.56 -5.05 -16.63
CA LEU A 125 5.75 -6.01 -15.55
C LEU A 125 6.46 -7.26 -16.05
N THR A 126 7.46 -7.71 -15.28
CA THR A 126 8.26 -8.89 -15.62
C THR A 126 8.35 -9.85 -14.43
N PRO A 127 7.86 -11.10 -14.54
CA PRO A 127 7.22 -11.67 -15.73
C PRO A 127 5.85 -11.02 -16.02
N ALA A 128 5.41 -11.11 -17.28
CA ALA A 128 4.06 -10.73 -17.65
C ALA A 128 3.04 -11.65 -16.96
N GLY A 129 1.89 -11.10 -16.58
CA GLY A 129 0.81 -11.80 -15.88
C GLY A 129 -0.44 -10.94 -15.80
N ALA A 130 -1.56 -11.56 -15.42
CA ALA A 130 -2.82 -10.88 -15.12
C ALA A 130 -2.78 -10.30 -13.69
N TRP A 131 -1.80 -9.43 -13.45
CA TRP A 131 -1.59 -8.79 -12.15
C TRP A 131 -2.80 -7.94 -11.79
N SER A 132 -3.33 -8.09 -10.59
CA SER A 132 -4.49 -7.32 -10.14
C SER A 132 -4.44 -7.08 -8.64
N GLY A 133 -5.15 -6.05 -8.20
CA GLY A 133 -5.08 -5.54 -6.85
C GLY A 133 -3.71 -4.95 -6.53
N LEU A 134 -3.70 -3.80 -5.87
CA LEU A 134 -2.46 -3.08 -5.64
C LEU A 134 -2.52 -2.37 -4.30
N THR A 135 -1.46 -2.47 -3.52
CA THR A 135 -1.33 -1.65 -2.31
C THR A 135 0.11 -1.21 -2.13
N VAL A 136 0.28 -0.07 -1.46
CA VAL A 136 1.59 0.42 -1.02
C VAL A 136 1.65 0.34 0.49
N ILE A 137 2.73 -0.25 1.00
CA ILE A 137 3.10 -0.14 2.41
C ILE A 137 4.06 1.05 2.51
N PRO A 138 3.74 2.09 3.31
CA PRO A 138 4.62 3.23 3.49
C PRO A 138 6.00 2.85 4.01
N ALA A 139 7.00 3.68 3.69
CA ALA A 139 8.34 3.55 4.26
C ALA A 139 8.28 3.61 5.79
N GLY A 140 9.04 2.73 6.46
CA GLY A 140 9.11 2.62 7.91
C GLY A 140 8.08 1.67 8.53
N GLU A 141 7.01 1.28 7.83
CA GLU A 141 6.03 0.33 8.38
C GLU A 141 6.46 -1.14 8.21
N LEU A 142 7.11 -1.46 7.09
CA LEU A 142 7.68 -2.80 6.84
C LEU A 142 9.17 -2.74 6.51
N GLU A 143 9.55 -1.80 5.65
CA GLU A 143 10.93 -1.61 5.18
C GLU A 143 11.29 -0.12 5.15
N PRO A 144 12.59 0.24 5.12
CA PRO A 144 13.02 1.65 5.04
C PRO A 144 12.55 2.37 3.77
N THR A 145 12.20 1.61 2.74
CA THR A 145 11.60 2.11 1.50
C THR A 145 10.18 1.58 1.35
N PRO A 146 9.31 2.28 0.60
CA PRO A 146 7.94 1.80 0.35
C PRO A 146 7.96 0.44 -0.35
N VAL A 147 6.95 -0.38 -0.04
CA VAL A 147 6.78 -1.71 -0.63
C VAL A 147 5.49 -1.73 -1.44
N VAL A 148 5.60 -2.07 -2.72
CA VAL A 148 4.43 -2.26 -3.59
C VAL A 148 4.09 -3.73 -3.66
N LEU A 149 2.86 -4.09 -3.31
CA LEU A 149 2.37 -5.46 -3.30
C LEU A 149 1.18 -5.62 -4.24
N SER A 150 1.09 -6.78 -4.87
CA SER A 150 0.03 -7.13 -5.80
C SER A 150 -0.33 -8.62 -5.73
N GLY A 151 -1.54 -8.95 -6.18
CA GLY A 151 -1.96 -10.32 -6.43
C GLY A 151 -1.84 -10.69 -7.91
N LEU A 152 -2.00 -11.97 -8.20
CA LEU A 152 -2.17 -12.49 -9.56
C LEU A 152 -3.50 -13.22 -9.57
N ALA A 153 -4.41 -12.86 -10.48
CA ALA A 153 -5.75 -13.41 -10.51
C ALA A 153 -5.74 -14.95 -10.48
N ASN A 154 -6.43 -15.55 -9.50
CA ASN A 154 -6.48 -17.00 -9.27
C ASN A 154 -5.13 -17.69 -8.94
N ASP A 155 -4.08 -16.96 -8.59
CA ASP A 155 -2.84 -17.55 -8.06
C ASP A 155 -2.88 -17.63 -6.53
N GLY A 156 -2.09 -18.55 -5.96
CA GLY A 156 -2.02 -18.80 -4.51
C GLY A 156 -0.93 -18.03 -3.78
N LYS A 157 -0.38 -16.95 -4.33
CA LYS A 157 0.76 -16.21 -3.76
C LYS A 157 0.56 -14.70 -3.72
N LEU A 158 1.24 -14.08 -2.77
CA LEU A 158 1.48 -12.65 -2.70
C LEU A 158 2.73 -12.30 -3.50
N TYR A 159 2.70 -11.16 -4.19
CA TYR A 159 3.80 -10.69 -5.02
C TYR A 159 4.21 -9.27 -4.65
N ARG A 160 5.49 -8.98 -4.87
CA ARG A 160 6.10 -7.67 -4.73
C ARG A 160 6.50 -7.13 -6.09
N ILE A 161 6.23 -5.86 -6.34
CA ILE A 161 6.63 -5.15 -7.55
C ILE A 161 7.74 -4.16 -7.20
N ASP A 162 8.85 -4.21 -7.94
CA ASP A 162 9.83 -3.13 -7.97
C ASP A 162 9.26 -1.98 -8.81
N ALA A 163 8.88 -0.88 -8.15
CA ALA A 163 8.25 0.26 -8.81
C ALA A 163 9.16 0.99 -9.82
N THR A 164 10.48 0.79 -9.73
CA THR A 164 11.45 1.40 -10.65
C THR A 164 11.59 0.58 -11.93
N THR A 165 11.67 -0.74 -11.79
CA THR A 165 12.00 -1.66 -12.89
C THR A 165 10.81 -2.42 -13.46
N GLY A 166 9.70 -2.55 -12.72
CA GLY A 166 8.58 -3.42 -13.04
C GLY A 166 8.85 -4.90 -12.76
N ALA A 167 9.98 -5.25 -12.13
CA ALA A 167 10.27 -6.64 -11.78
C ALA A 167 9.30 -7.13 -10.68
N VAL A 168 8.68 -8.29 -10.90
CA VAL A 168 7.74 -8.91 -9.97
C VAL A 168 8.37 -10.14 -9.35
N THR A 169 8.39 -10.19 -8.02
CA THR A 169 8.92 -11.32 -7.25
C THR A 169 7.86 -11.88 -6.32
N ALA A 170 7.81 -13.21 -6.19
CA ALA A 170 6.91 -13.84 -5.24
C ALA A 170 7.41 -13.60 -3.81
N VAL A 171 6.51 -13.13 -2.94
CA VAL A 171 6.75 -13.03 -1.50
C VAL A 171 6.58 -14.40 -0.87
N GLY A 172 5.43 -15.03 -1.09
CA GLY A 172 5.14 -16.37 -0.58
C GLY A 172 3.67 -16.76 -0.74
N PRO A 173 3.31 -18.01 -0.40
CA PRO A 173 1.97 -18.54 -0.61
C PRO A 173 0.95 -18.06 0.44
N PHE A 174 -0.32 -17.92 0.05
CA PHE A 174 -1.42 -17.61 0.96
C PHE A 174 -1.73 -18.72 1.98
N THR A 175 -1.16 -19.92 1.80
CA THR A 175 -1.45 -21.16 2.58
C THR A 175 -2.89 -21.67 2.37
N ASN A 176 -3.17 -22.91 2.82
CA ASN A 176 -4.51 -23.52 2.83
C ASN A 176 -5.26 -23.51 1.48
N SER A 177 -4.52 -23.52 0.37
CA SER A 177 -5.08 -23.52 -1.00
C SER A 177 -5.96 -22.30 -1.33
N TYR A 178 -5.75 -21.18 -0.63
CA TYR A 178 -6.35 -19.91 -1.02
C TYR A 178 -5.74 -19.39 -2.32
N ARG A 179 -6.55 -18.62 -3.05
CA ARG A 179 -6.17 -17.91 -4.25
C ARG A 179 -6.59 -16.45 -4.16
N PHE A 180 -5.84 -15.58 -4.82
CA PHE A 180 -6.18 -14.17 -4.94
C PHE A 180 -7.50 -13.99 -5.69
N PHE A 181 -8.37 -13.13 -5.19
CA PHE A 181 -9.66 -12.82 -5.82
C PHE A 181 -9.63 -11.49 -6.57
N SER A 182 -9.50 -10.35 -5.87
CA SER A 182 -9.62 -9.03 -6.51
C SER A 182 -8.58 -8.01 -6.05
N ASP A 183 -8.57 -7.64 -4.76
CA ASP A 183 -7.77 -6.51 -4.29
C ASP A 183 -7.06 -6.74 -2.94
N LEU A 184 -6.09 -5.86 -2.65
CA LEU A 184 -5.26 -5.76 -1.46
C LEU A 184 -5.45 -4.40 -0.79
N ALA A 185 -5.28 -4.33 0.52
CA ALA A 185 -5.24 -3.06 1.23
C ALA A 185 -4.30 -3.10 2.42
N TRP A 186 -3.38 -2.13 2.50
CA TRP A 186 -2.64 -1.84 3.70
C TRP A 186 -3.46 -0.91 4.60
N VAL A 187 -3.69 -1.29 5.85
CA VAL A 187 -4.31 -0.44 6.87
C VAL A 187 -3.25 -0.10 7.89
N LYS A 188 -2.84 1.17 7.95
CA LYS A 188 -1.81 1.67 8.86
C LYS A 188 -2.05 1.22 10.31
N GLY A 189 -1.04 0.60 10.91
CA GLY A 189 -1.08 0.06 12.27
C GLY A 189 -1.83 -1.27 12.44
N GLU A 190 -2.59 -1.71 11.43
CA GLU A 190 -3.40 -2.92 11.48
C GLU A 190 -2.81 -4.04 10.61
N GLY A 191 -2.31 -3.73 9.40
CA GLY A 191 -1.60 -4.67 8.53
C GLY A 191 -2.16 -4.80 7.11
N LEU A 192 -1.79 -5.88 6.43
CA LEU A 192 -2.20 -6.17 5.05
C LEU A 192 -3.46 -7.02 5.00
N PHE A 193 -4.41 -6.64 4.16
CA PHE A 193 -5.68 -7.32 3.95
C PHE A 193 -5.89 -7.66 2.49
N ALA A 194 -6.68 -8.70 2.23
CA ALA A 194 -6.98 -9.15 0.88
C ALA A 194 -8.39 -9.73 0.78
N THR A 195 -8.93 -9.71 -0.45
CA THR A 195 -10.01 -10.61 -0.84
C THR A 195 -9.43 -11.89 -1.45
N LEU A 196 -9.82 -13.04 -0.90
CA LEU A 196 -9.36 -14.36 -1.35
C LEU A 196 -10.52 -15.28 -1.71
N THR A 197 -10.24 -16.35 -2.44
CA THR A 197 -11.16 -17.45 -2.75
C THR A 197 -10.49 -18.82 -2.56
N GLY A 198 -11.24 -19.92 -2.62
CA GLY A 198 -10.73 -21.27 -2.41
C GLY A 198 -10.49 -21.63 -0.93
N GLY A 199 -9.81 -22.75 -0.67
CA GLY A 199 -9.63 -23.23 0.71
C GLY A 199 -10.96 -23.39 1.45
N THR A 200 -11.08 -22.76 2.63
CA THR A 200 -12.35 -22.70 3.39
C THR A 200 -13.27 -21.55 2.97
N CYS A 201 -12.90 -20.75 1.99
CA CYS A 201 -13.73 -19.69 1.44
C CYS A 201 -14.65 -20.30 0.37
N ALA A 202 -15.93 -20.47 0.70
CA ALA A 202 -16.91 -21.05 -0.23
C ALA A 202 -17.08 -20.19 -1.50
N ASP A 203 -16.95 -18.88 -1.36
CA ASP A 203 -16.95 -17.86 -2.41
C ASP A 203 -15.73 -16.93 -2.28
N VAL A 204 -15.91 -15.74 -1.70
CA VAL A 204 -14.92 -14.72 -1.41
C VAL A 204 -14.87 -14.50 0.10
N CYS A 205 -13.66 -14.30 0.61
CA CYS A 205 -13.40 -14.05 2.03
C CYS A 205 -12.47 -12.87 2.23
N PHE A 206 -12.53 -12.26 3.41
CA PHE A 206 -11.50 -11.36 3.89
C PHE A 206 -10.45 -12.17 4.64
N ALA A 207 -9.20 -11.89 4.32
CA ALA A 207 -8.05 -12.41 5.05
C ALA A 207 -7.11 -11.28 5.44
N LYS A 208 -6.48 -11.45 6.60
CA LYS A 208 -5.27 -10.71 6.97
C LYS A 208 -4.07 -11.50 6.46
N LEU A 209 -3.15 -10.81 5.78
CA LEU A 209 -1.94 -11.40 5.22
C LEU A 209 -0.72 -10.99 6.04
N ASP A 210 0.22 -11.92 6.19
CA ASP A 210 1.59 -11.57 6.55
C ASP A 210 2.32 -11.03 5.30
N PRO A 211 2.75 -9.76 5.28
CA PRO A 211 3.36 -9.16 4.09
C PRO A 211 4.77 -9.69 3.79
N THR A 212 5.38 -10.47 4.70
CA THR A 212 6.72 -11.04 4.53
C THR A 212 6.68 -12.48 4.05
N THR A 213 5.65 -13.25 4.44
CA THR A 213 5.52 -14.67 4.09
C THR A 213 4.38 -14.95 3.12
N GLY A 214 3.45 -14.01 2.97
CA GLY A 214 2.20 -14.17 2.22
C GLY A 214 1.12 -14.95 2.97
N ALA A 215 1.39 -15.52 4.15
CA ALA A 215 0.44 -16.40 4.84
C ALA A 215 -0.88 -15.68 5.17
N ALA A 216 -2.01 -16.31 4.84
CA ALA A 216 -3.34 -15.75 5.02
C ALA A 216 -4.07 -16.32 6.25
N THR A 217 -4.64 -15.43 7.06
CA THR A 217 -5.57 -15.75 8.13
C THR A 217 -6.95 -15.19 7.77
N VAL A 218 -7.88 -16.07 7.40
CA VAL A 218 -9.26 -15.70 7.09
C VAL A 218 -10.00 -15.33 8.37
N PHE A 219 -10.64 -14.16 8.39
CA PHE A 219 -11.47 -13.71 9.50
C PHE A 219 -12.94 -13.54 9.13
N ARG A 220 -13.27 -13.63 7.83
CA ARG A 220 -14.65 -13.63 7.34
C ARG A 220 -14.78 -14.31 5.99
N SER A 221 -15.79 -15.17 5.82
CA SER A 221 -16.17 -15.82 4.56
C SER A 221 -17.60 -15.46 4.14
N ASN A 222 -18.03 -15.95 2.97
CA ASN A 222 -19.39 -15.80 2.45
C ASN A 222 -19.73 -14.34 2.14
N LEU A 223 -18.81 -13.63 1.49
CA LEU A 223 -18.95 -12.22 1.17
C LEU A 223 -19.74 -11.95 -0.12
N GLY A 224 -19.98 -12.97 -0.93
CA GLY A 224 -20.44 -12.83 -2.31
C GLY A 224 -19.32 -12.38 -3.25
N THR A 225 -19.62 -12.34 -4.55
CA THR A 225 -18.62 -12.12 -5.62
C THR A 225 -18.51 -10.67 -6.09
N ASN A 226 -19.20 -9.73 -5.42
CA ASN A 226 -19.30 -8.34 -5.90
C ASN A 226 -18.34 -7.37 -5.20
N LEU A 227 -17.36 -7.87 -4.44
CA LEU A 227 -16.34 -7.04 -3.78
C LEU A 227 -15.09 -7.00 -4.64
N TYR A 228 -14.85 -5.86 -5.29
CA TYR A 228 -13.77 -5.73 -6.26
C TYR A 228 -12.62 -4.85 -5.77
N GLY A 229 -12.89 -3.79 -5.01
CA GLY A 229 -11.85 -2.92 -4.47
C GLY A 229 -11.73 -3.00 -2.94
N LEU A 230 -10.51 -2.82 -2.43
CA LEU A 230 -10.19 -2.61 -1.03
C LEU A 230 -9.31 -1.37 -0.86
N SER A 231 -9.43 -0.70 0.29
CA SER A 231 -8.49 0.37 0.64
C SER A 231 -8.40 0.52 2.15
N GLY A 232 -7.21 0.82 2.68
CA GLY A 232 -7.07 1.22 4.07
C GLY A 232 -7.15 2.73 4.17
N TYR A 233 -8.06 3.30 4.95
CA TYR A 233 -8.20 4.76 5.07
C TYR A 233 -8.56 5.16 6.49
N ARG A 234 -7.74 6.03 7.09
CA ARG A 234 -7.84 6.49 8.49
C ARG A 234 -8.00 5.32 9.48
N GLY A 235 -7.11 4.34 9.38
CA GLY A 235 -7.09 3.15 10.26
C GLY A 235 -8.27 2.19 10.08
N LYS A 236 -9.05 2.32 9.00
CA LYS A 236 -10.17 1.42 8.69
C LYS A 236 -9.94 0.72 7.36
N LEU A 237 -10.45 -0.50 7.24
CA LEU A 237 -10.57 -1.18 5.96
C LEU A 237 -11.91 -0.79 5.31
N TRP A 238 -11.82 -0.38 4.05
CA TRP A 238 -12.93 -0.04 3.20
C TRP A 238 -13.04 -1.08 2.08
N ALA A 239 -14.27 -1.43 1.73
CA ALA A 239 -14.57 -2.37 0.66
C ALA A 239 -15.52 -1.72 -0.35
N PHE A 240 -15.23 -1.97 -1.62
CA PHE A 240 -15.91 -1.33 -2.74
C PHE A 240 -16.67 -2.38 -3.54
N ASN A 241 -17.99 -2.21 -3.55
CA ASN A 241 -18.87 -3.13 -4.22
C ASN A 241 -19.10 -2.70 -5.67
N HIS A 242 -19.05 -3.64 -6.61
CA HIS A 242 -19.33 -3.38 -8.03
C HIS A 242 -20.76 -2.89 -8.28
N ALA A 243 -21.68 -3.09 -7.34
CA ALA A 243 -23.03 -2.55 -7.42
C ALA A 243 -23.14 -1.06 -7.03
N GLY A 244 -22.07 -0.42 -6.55
CA GLY A 244 -22.11 0.97 -6.09
C GLY A 244 -21.66 1.21 -4.65
N PRO A 245 -22.15 0.43 -3.66
CA PRO A 245 -21.90 0.73 -2.26
C PRO A 245 -20.42 0.78 -1.86
N VAL A 246 -20.10 1.79 -1.05
CA VAL A 246 -18.84 1.88 -0.30
C VAL A 246 -19.10 1.42 1.13
N LEU A 247 -18.33 0.44 1.58
CA LEU A 247 -18.55 -0.27 2.84
C LEU A 247 -17.35 -0.07 3.78
N THR A 248 -17.61 0.04 5.08
CA THR A 248 -16.58 -0.13 6.12
C THR A 248 -16.56 -1.56 6.60
N VAL A 249 -15.37 -2.08 6.93
CA VAL A 249 -15.17 -3.45 7.42
C VAL A 249 -14.70 -3.42 8.87
N ASN A 250 -15.40 -4.15 9.74
CA ASN A 250 -14.94 -4.39 11.11
C ASN A 250 -13.82 -5.44 11.10
N LEU A 251 -12.59 -5.06 11.45
CA LEU A 251 -11.41 -5.94 11.34
C LEU A 251 -11.43 -7.18 12.26
N THR A 252 -12.24 -7.17 13.32
CA THR A 252 -12.36 -8.31 14.24
C THR A 252 -13.36 -9.36 13.74
N THR A 253 -14.47 -8.91 13.14
CA THR A 253 -15.61 -9.77 12.78
C THR A 253 -15.81 -9.94 11.26
N GLY A 254 -15.15 -9.08 10.49
CA GLY A 254 -15.35 -8.87 9.05
C GLY A 254 -16.76 -8.49 8.65
N LEU A 255 -17.60 -8.05 9.60
CA LEU A 255 -18.90 -7.47 9.26
C LEU A 255 -18.71 -6.17 8.48
N MET A 256 -19.50 -6.03 7.41
CA MET A 256 -19.51 -4.84 6.57
C MET A 256 -20.71 -3.97 6.94
N ALA A 257 -20.49 -2.66 6.97
CA ALA A 257 -21.55 -1.66 7.10
C ALA A 257 -21.46 -0.68 5.94
N MET A 258 -22.60 -0.38 5.31
CA MET A 258 -22.65 0.63 4.26
C MET A 258 -22.29 1.99 4.85
N ALA A 259 -21.30 2.64 4.24
CA ALA A 259 -20.94 4.01 4.57
C ALA A 259 -21.75 4.98 3.72
N PHE A 260 -21.74 4.79 2.40
CA PHE A 260 -22.55 5.53 1.44
C PHE A 260 -22.63 4.79 0.10
N ASP A 261 -23.51 5.26 -0.78
CA ASP A 261 -23.76 4.64 -2.10
C ASP A 261 -23.79 5.72 -3.20
N PRO A 262 -22.66 5.94 -3.89
CA PRO A 262 -22.56 6.90 -4.98
C PRO A 262 -23.16 6.39 -6.31
N GLN A 263 -23.68 5.16 -6.36
CA GLN A 263 -24.22 4.52 -7.57
C GLN A 263 -23.19 4.42 -8.73
N VAL A 264 -21.90 4.27 -8.38
CA VAL A 264 -20.80 4.08 -9.34
C VAL A 264 -20.25 2.67 -9.18
N PRO A 265 -20.22 1.84 -10.24
CA PRO A 265 -19.68 0.48 -10.14
C PRO A 265 -18.16 0.52 -9.97
N TRP A 266 -17.67 0.08 -8.82
CA TRP A 266 -16.25 0.12 -8.50
C TRP A 266 -15.49 -1.11 -9.02
N THR A 267 -14.25 -0.88 -9.44
CA THR A 267 -13.29 -1.94 -9.77
C THR A 267 -12.11 -1.95 -8.80
N GLU A 268 -11.57 -0.78 -8.43
CA GLU A 268 -10.36 -0.66 -7.61
C GLU A 268 -10.46 0.50 -6.60
N ALA A 269 -9.63 0.52 -5.55
CA ALA A 269 -9.56 1.63 -4.61
C ALA A 269 -8.15 1.89 -4.06
N ALA A 270 -7.87 3.13 -3.63
CA ALA A 270 -6.52 3.58 -3.30
C ALA A 270 -6.47 4.62 -2.17
N GLN A 271 -5.49 4.47 -1.28
CA GLN A 271 -5.12 5.40 -0.21
C GLN A 271 -3.62 5.33 0.08
#